data_AF-A0A3M1FCI9-F1
#
_entry.id   AF-A0A3M1FCI9-F1
#
_cell.length_a   1.000
_cell.length_b   1.000
_cell.length_c   1.000
_cell.angle_alpha   90.00
_cell.angle_beta   90.00
_cell.angle_gamma   90.00
#
_symmetry.space_group_name_H-M   'P 1'
#
loop_
_entity.id
_entity.type
_entity.pdbx_description
1 polymer ?
#
loop_
_entity_poly.entity_id
_entity_poly.type
_entity_poly.pdbx_seq_one_letter_code
_entity_poly.pdbx_strand_id
1 'polypeptide(L)'
;SGIDARDWEDMGSGPCPDGGSCLFFGDIGDNGASHESIVLYRVPEPEVPETGEAADIDLTGFDAFEARYPDRPHNAEALIVDPATGIPYILTKEQEGAAQVFRFPERPSPSPESVMLLHVGELPPEIRIVTGADVSPDGLRLLVRTYVGIHEFTRTPSEPFEALFSASPCAIDPAAEPQGEAISYAEGDEAIYTISEGPFPPIHRASCAR
;
A
#
# COMPACT_ATOMS: atom_id res chain seq x y z
N SER A 1 -8.99 -12.58 -21.74
CA SER A 1 -7.85 -12.97 -20.90
C SER A 1 -7.50 -11.80 -20.02
N GLY A 2 -7.19 -12.03 -18.74
CA GLY A 2 -6.86 -11.00 -17.76
C GLY A 2 -5.45 -11.21 -17.18
N ILE A 3 -5.18 -10.54 -16.05
CA ILE A 3 -3.97 -10.74 -15.26
C ILE A 3 -4.11 -12.04 -14.44
N ASP A 4 -3.05 -12.83 -14.39
CA ASP A 4 -2.90 -14.00 -13.53
C ASP A 4 -1.76 -13.71 -12.55
N ALA A 5 -2.10 -13.19 -11.37
CA ALA A 5 -1.12 -12.87 -10.32
C ALA A 5 -0.90 -14.07 -9.41
N ARG A 6 0.29 -14.11 -8.80
CA ARG A 6 0.69 -15.21 -7.92
C ARG A 6 0.12 -15.04 -6.52
N ASP A 7 0.28 -13.84 -5.96
CA ASP A 7 -0.11 -13.50 -4.60
C ASP A 7 -0.50 -12.01 -4.56
N TRP A 8 -1.78 -11.76 -4.86
CA TRP A 8 -2.35 -10.42 -4.77
C TRP A 8 -2.34 -9.97 -3.31
N GLU A 9 -1.79 -8.79 -3.09
CA GLU A 9 -1.81 -8.13 -1.80
C GLU A 9 -2.46 -6.75 -1.94
N ASP A 10 -1.85 -5.74 -1.34
CA ASP A 10 -2.41 -4.41 -1.20
C ASP A 10 -2.56 -3.64 -2.53
N MET A 11 -3.39 -2.61 -2.48
CA MET A 11 -3.62 -1.68 -3.57
C MET A 11 -3.56 -0.23 -3.09
N GLY A 12 -3.12 0.67 -3.97
CA GLY A 12 -3.04 2.10 -3.68
C GLY A 12 -3.52 2.94 -4.85
N SER A 13 -3.85 4.20 -4.58
CA SER A 13 -4.22 5.19 -5.60
C SER A 13 -3.10 6.22 -5.79
N GLY A 14 -2.94 6.73 -7.00
CA GLY A 14 -1.96 7.76 -7.28
C GLY A 14 -2.12 8.39 -8.67
N PRO A 15 -1.35 9.42 -9.00
CA PRO A 15 -1.50 10.11 -10.29
C PRO A 15 -1.09 9.22 -11.46
N CYS A 16 -1.91 9.19 -12.51
CA CYS A 16 -1.49 8.62 -13.79
C CYS A 16 -0.45 9.50 -14.49
N PRO A 17 0.43 8.93 -15.36
CA PRO A 17 1.36 9.72 -16.16
C PRO A 17 0.70 10.77 -17.05
N ASP A 18 -0.46 10.44 -17.62
CA ASP A 18 -1.18 11.26 -18.59
C ASP A 18 -2.22 12.20 -17.94
N GLY A 19 -2.24 12.26 -16.60
CA GLY A 19 -3.23 12.98 -15.80
C GLY A 19 -4.40 12.09 -15.34
N GLY A 20 -5.12 12.55 -14.32
CA GLY A 20 -6.12 11.74 -13.62
C GLY A 20 -5.50 10.79 -12.59
N SER A 21 -6.32 9.88 -12.08
CA SER A 21 -5.96 8.91 -11.04
C SER A 21 -5.85 7.50 -11.60
N CYS A 22 -4.91 6.75 -11.06
CA CYS A 22 -4.62 5.37 -11.37
C CYS A 22 -4.71 4.54 -10.09
N LEU A 23 -5.20 3.32 -10.23
CA LEU A 23 -5.09 2.29 -9.20
C LEU A 23 -3.85 1.44 -9.46
N PHE A 24 -3.16 1.11 -8.39
CA PHE A 24 -1.96 0.28 -8.38
C PHE A 24 -2.23 -0.96 -7.53
N PHE A 25 -1.85 -2.13 -8.02
CA PHE A 25 -2.05 -3.41 -7.34
C PHE A 25 -0.74 -4.17 -7.23
N GLY A 26 -0.44 -4.72 -6.07
CA GLY A 26 0.74 -5.52 -5.84
C GLY A 26 0.50 -7.02 -5.99
N ASP A 27 1.22 -7.66 -6.92
CA ASP A 27 1.55 -9.09 -6.83
C ASP A 27 2.92 -9.19 -6.12
N ILE A 28 2.87 -9.03 -4.80
CA ILE A 28 4.03 -8.76 -3.94
C ILE A 28 4.16 -9.74 -2.76
N GLY A 29 3.14 -10.56 -2.53
CA GLY A 29 3.13 -11.58 -1.49
C GLY A 29 4.13 -12.71 -1.78
N ASP A 30 4.81 -13.16 -0.73
CA ASP A 30 5.79 -14.23 -0.77
C ASP A 30 6.13 -14.72 0.65
N ASN A 31 5.18 -15.41 1.28
CA ASN A 31 5.35 -16.00 2.62
C ASN A 31 6.64 -16.86 2.76
N GLY A 32 7.15 -17.40 1.66
CA GLY A 32 8.36 -18.21 1.61
C GLY A 32 9.66 -17.43 1.33
N ALA A 33 9.60 -16.13 1.02
CA ALA A 33 10.72 -15.32 0.57
C ALA A 33 11.56 -16.02 -0.53
N SER A 34 10.87 -16.53 -1.55
CA SER A 34 11.41 -17.36 -2.63
C SER A 34 11.22 -16.77 -4.04
N HIS A 35 10.37 -15.76 -4.20
CA HIS A 35 10.07 -15.10 -5.47
C HIS A 35 11.19 -14.13 -5.82
N GLU A 36 11.89 -14.37 -6.93
CA GLU A 36 13.00 -13.51 -7.35
C GLU A 36 12.57 -12.10 -7.82
N SER A 37 11.28 -11.93 -8.11
CA SER A 37 10.68 -10.67 -8.52
C SER A 37 9.20 -10.61 -8.14
N ILE A 38 8.72 -9.38 -8.03
CA ILE A 38 7.33 -9.01 -7.80
C ILE A 38 6.78 -8.28 -9.03
N VAL A 39 5.46 -8.11 -9.13
CA VAL A 39 4.85 -7.31 -10.19
C VAL A 39 3.93 -6.26 -9.61
N LEU A 40 4.14 -5.01 -10.01
CA LEU A 40 3.20 -3.92 -9.76
C LEU A 40 2.34 -3.73 -11.01
N TYR A 41 1.03 -3.79 -10.84
CA TYR A 41 0.08 -3.47 -11.91
C TYR A 41 -0.45 -2.06 -11.74
N ARG A 42 -0.71 -1.38 -12.86
CA ARG A 42 -1.36 -0.05 -12.87
C ARG A 42 -2.48 -0.04 -13.89
N VAL A 43 -3.61 0.52 -13.50
CA VAL A 43 -4.78 0.75 -14.36
C VAL A 43 -5.28 2.17 -14.16
N PRO A 44 -5.86 2.82 -15.18
CA PRO A 44 -6.67 4.02 -14.96
C PRO A 44 -7.80 3.71 -13.97
N GLU A 45 -8.03 4.60 -13.01
CA GLU A 45 -9.11 4.43 -12.05
C GLU A 45 -10.47 4.49 -12.79
N PRO A 46 -11.34 3.48 -12.65
CA PRO A 46 -12.63 3.47 -13.33
C PRO A 46 -13.60 4.48 -12.74
N GLU A 47 -14.53 4.97 -13.55
CA GLU A 47 -15.70 5.68 -13.02
C GLU A 47 -16.63 4.67 -12.33
N VAL A 48 -16.87 4.86 -11.03
CA VAL A 48 -17.79 4.04 -10.25
C VAL A 48 -19.13 4.78 -10.12
N PRO A 49 -20.28 4.14 -10.41
CA PRO A 49 -21.59 4.78 -10.24
C PRO A 49 -21.83 5.23 -8.79
N GLU A 50 -22.30 6.47 -8.62
CA GLU A 50 -22.64 7.05 -7.30
C GLU A 50 -23.79 6.30 -6.58
N THR A 51 -24.47 5.37 -7.24
CA THR A 51 -25.58 4.60 -6.67
C THR A 51 -25.13 3.66 -5.56
N GLY A 52 -23.82 3.37 -5.45
CA GLY A 52 -23.26 2.46 -4.46
C GLY A 52 -23.62 0.98 -4.72
N GLU A 53 -24.19 0.68 -5.88
CA GLU A 53 -24.45 -0.69 -6.30
C GLU A 53 -23.14 -1.34 -6.75
N ALA A 54 -22.88 -2.56 -6.28
CA ALA A 54 -21.76 -3.34 -6.77
C ALA A 54 -21.92 -3.59 -8.27
N ALA A 55 -20.90 -3.21 -9.03
CA ALA A 55 -20.85 -3.42 -10.47
C ALA A 55 -19.52 -4.07 -10.84
N ASP A 56 -19.59 -5.11 -11.65
CA ASP A 56 -18.40 -5.69 -12.28
C ASP A 56 -17.96 -4.76 -13.41
N ILE A 57 -16.75 -4.21 -13.30
CA ILE A 57 -16.15 -3.33 -14.32
C ILE A 57 -14.94 -4.05 -14.91
N ASP A 58 -15.02 -4.36 -16.20
CA ASP A 58 -13.88 -4.86 -16.95
C ASP A 58 -12.88 -3.73 -17.21
N LEU A 59 -11.75 -3.76 -16.51
CA LEU A 59 -10.66 -2.80 -16.73
C LEU A 59 -9.87 -3.18 -17.97
N THR A 60 -9.77 -2.25 -18.92
CA THR A 60 -8.97 -2.42 -20.16
C THR A 60 -7.78 -1.48 -20.16
N GLY A 61 -6.62 -1.98 -20.58
CA GLY A 61 -5.38 -1.19 -20.60
C GLY A 61 -4.76 -1.14 -19.21
N PHE A 62 -3.83 -2.05 -18.97
CA PHE A 62 -3.04 -2.10 -17.75
C PHE A 62 -1.55 -2.10 -18.09
N ASP A 63 -0.76 -1.54 -17.20
CA ASP A 63 0.68 -1.71 -17.20
C ASP A 63 1.08 -2.76 -16.16
N ALA A 64 2.18 -3.45 -16.42
CA ALA A 64 2.81 -4.38 -15.48
C ALA A 64 4.30 -4.03 -15.37
N PHE A 65 4.76 -3.83 -14.14
CA PHE A 65 6.14 -3.47 -13.83
C PHE A 65 6.76 -4.57 -12.97
N GLU A 66 7.59 -5.42 -13.59
CA GLU A 66 8.38 -6.39 -12.83
C GLU A 66 9.46 -5.66 -12.04
N ALA A 67 9.56 -5.94 -10.73
CA ALA A 67 10.56 -5.33 -9.87
C ALA A 67 11.27 -6.37 -8.99
N ARG A 68 12.47 -6.02 -8.52
CA ARG A 68 13.30 -6.87 -7.65
C ARG A 68 13.79 -6.07 -6.47
N TYR A 69 13.82 -6.72 -5.31
CA TYR A 69 14.49 -6.20 -4.13
C TYR A 69 16.02 -6.21 -4.33
N PRO A 70 16.75 -5.22 -3.80
CA PRO A 70 18.19 -5.07 -4.02
C PRO A 70 19.07 -6.11 -3.33
N ASP A 71 18.54 -6.83 -2.35
CA ASP A 71 19.29 -7.73 -1.47
C ASP A 71 18.78 -9.19 -1.53
N ARG A 72 17.51 -9.44 -1.19
CA ARG A 72 16.89 -10.76 -1.19
C ARG A 72 15.38 -10.65 -1.47
N PRO A 73 14.69 -11.76 -1.80
CA PRO A 73 13.23 -11.76 -1.75
C PRO A 73 12.68 -11.39 -0.36
N HIS A 74 11.58 -10.64 -0.33
CA HIS A 74 10.84 -10.29 0.87
C HIS A 74 9.36 -10.63 0.68
N ASN A 75 8.71 -11.08 1.76
CA ASN A 75 7.25 -11.04 1.84
C ASN A 75 6.81 -9.59 2.07
N ALA A 76 5.94 -9.06 1.23
CA ALA A 76 5.36 -7.74 1.43
C ALA A 76 3.85 -7.80 1.23
N GLU A 77 3.13 -7.03 2.03
CA GLU A 77 1.66 -7.04 2.04
C GLU A 77 1.09 -5.62 2.07
N ALA A 78 1.92 -4.61 1.81
CA ALA A 78 1.49 -3.22 1.83
C ALA A 78 2.11 -2.43 0.68
N LEU A 79 1.27 -1.62 0.04
CA LEU A 79 1.59 -0.83 -1.14
C LEU A 79 1.00 0.57 -0.97
N ILE A 80 1.86 1.59 -1.03
CA ILE A 80 1.41 2.99 -1.06
C ILE A 80 2.02 3.68 -2.28
N VAL A 81 1.40 4.77 -2.72
CA VAL A 81 1.91 5.59 -3.83
C VAL A 81 2.00 7.03 -3.36
N ASP A 82 3.19 7.65 -3.45
CA ASP A 82 3.35 9.06 -3.12
C ASP A 82 2.43 9.91 -4.04
N PRO A 83 1.42 10.61 -3.50
CA PRO A 83 0.44 11.32 -4.31
C PRO A 83 1.06 12.49 -5.11
N ALA A 84 2.20 13.02 -4.68
CA ALA A 84 2.87 14.11 -5.37
C ALA A 84 3.69 13.61 -6.57
N THR A 85 4.38 12.48 -6.42
CA THR A 85 5.33 12.00 -7.42
C THR A 85 4.83 10.81 -8.24
N GLY A 86 3.83 10.08 -7.75
CA GLY A 86 3.37 8.82 -8.33
C GLY A 86 4.37 7.69 -8.18
N ILE A 87 5.33 7.80 -7.23
CA ILE A 87 6.32 6.75 -6.94
C ILE A 87 5.69 5.75 -5.96
N PRO A 88 5.62 4.46 -6.32
CA PRO A 88 5.16 3.41 -5.42
C PRO A 88 6.22 3.01 -4.39
N TYR A 89 5.76 2.72 -3.18
CA TYR A 89 6.52 2.19 -2.05
C TYR A 89 5.90 0.88 -1.59
N ILE A 90 6.74 -0.04 -1.14
CA ILE A 90 6.39 -1.38 -0.69
C ILE A 90 6.90 -1.56 0.73
N LEU A 91 6.02 -2.03 1.62
CA LEU A 91 6.32 -2.25 3.02
C LEU A 91 6.26 -3.76 3.32
N THR A 92 7.31 -4.29 3.95
CA THR A 92 7.45 -5.74 4.13
C THR A 92 6.76 -6.27 5.39
N LYS A 93 6.34 -7.53 5.32
CA LYS A 93 5.79 -8.30 6.45
C LYS A 93 6.88 -9.14 7.11
N GLU A 94 7.72 -8.50 7.91
CA GLU A 94 8.79 -9.21 8.60
C GLU A 94 8.28 -9.95 9.85
N GLN A 95 8.66 -11.22 9.99
CA GLN A 95 8.38 -12.01 11.19
C GLN A 95 9.27 -11.59 12.36
N GLU A 96 10.48 -11.11 12.09
CA GLU A 96 11.45 -10.61 13.07
C GLU A 96 12.07 -9.31 12.57
N GLY A 97 12.36 -8.38 13.47
CA GLY A 97 12.85 -7.06 13.10
C GLY A 97 11.74 -6.13 12.57
N ALA A 98 12.12 -4.92 12.20
CA ALA A 98 11.18 -3.91 11.71
C ALA A 98 10.79 -4.17 10.25
N ALA A 99 9.58 -3.75 9.86
CA ALA A 99 9.21 -3.75 8.45
C ALA A 99 10.15 -2.86 7.64
N GLN A 100 10.63 -3.39 6.51
CA GLN A 100 11.52 -2.70 5.60
C GLN A 100 10.68 -1.93 4.56
N VAL A 101 11.20 -0.80 4.10
CA VAL A 101 10.53 0.08 3.13
C VAL A 101 11.36 0.19 1.86
N PHE A 102 10.76 -0.23 0.76
CA PHE A 102 11.34 -0.14 -0.57
C PHE A 102 10.53 0.80 -1.44
N ARG A 103 11.15 1.37 -2.48
CA ARG A 103 10.43 2.14 -3.50
C ARG A 103 10.97 1.91 -4.90
N PHE A 104 10.14 2.20 -5.88
CA PHE A 104 10.63 2.34 -7.26
C PHE A 104 11.57 3.55 -7.34
N PRO A 105 12.64 3.49 -8.15
CA PRO A 105 13.62 4.57 -8.25
C PRO A 105 13.00 5.86 -8.80
N GLU A 106 12.03 5.72 -9.68
CA GLU A 106 11.24 6.78 -10.31
C GLU A 106 9.80 6.31 -10.55
N ARG A 107 8.93 7.20 -11.02
CA ARG A 107 7.57 6.84 -11.42
C ARG A 107 7.64 5.75 -12.49
N PRO A 108 7.01 4.57 -12.30
CA PRO A 108 7.10 3.48 -13.25
C PRO A 108 6.58 3.87 -14.64
N SER A 109 7.35 3.50 -15.66
CA SER A 109 6.98 3.61 -17.07
C SER A 109 7.07 2.24 -17.74
N PRO A 110 6.22 1.95 -18.75
CA PRO A 110 6.20 0.62 -19.36
C PRO A 110 7.56 0.26 -19.97
N SER A 111 8.15 -0.83 -19.49
CA SER A 111 9.45 -1.33 -19.92
C SER A 111 9.44 -2.86 -19.88
N PRO A 112 10.12 -3.54 -20.82
CA PRO A 112 10.33 -4.99 -20.73
C PRO A 112 11.38 -5.37 -19.68
N GLU A 113 12.12 -4.40 -19.14
CA GLU A 113 13.18 -4.65 -18.17
C GLU A 113 12.64 -4.62 -16.73
N SER A 114 13.16 -5.52 -15.90
CA SER A 114 12.87 -5.53 -14.47
C SER A 114 13.55 -4.36 -13.76
N VAL A 115 12.80 -3.68 -12.89
CA VAL A 115 13.27 -2.53 -12.11
C VAL A 115 13.89 -2.99 -10.80
N MET A 116 15.08 -2.49 -10.48
CA MET A 116 15.64 -2.67 -9.15
C MET A 116 15.05 -1.65 -8.18
N LEU A 117 14.43 -2.12 -7.10
CA LEU A 117 13.92 -1.27 -6.03
C LEU A 117 15.05 -0.64 -5.22
N LEU A 118 14.75 0.48 -4.58
CA LEU A 118 15.62 1.13 -3.62
C LEU A 118 15.14 0.84 -2.20
N HIS A 119 16.03 0.34 -1.33
CA HIS A 119 15.78 0.31 0.11
C HIS A 119 15.92 1.74 0.66
N VAL A 120 14.86 2.29 1.24
CA VAL A 120 14.81 3.69 1.68
C VAL A 120 14.68 3.88 3.19
N GLY A 121 14.49 2.80 3.93
CA GLY A 121 14.45 2.82 5.39
C GLY A 121 13.65 1.66 5.96
N GLU A 122 13.42 1.73 7.25
CA GLU A 122 12.60 0.77 8.00
C GLU A 122 11.66 1.53 8.92
N LEU A 123 10.53 0.90 9.26
CA LEU A 123 9.61 1.41 10.27
C LEU A 123 10.20 1.29 11.68
N PRO A 124 9.59 1.90 12.72
CA PRO A 124 9.97 1.62 14.10
C PRO A 124 10.04 0.11 14.41
N PRO A 125 11.00 -0.36 15.22
CA PRO A 125 11.26 -1.79 15.45
C PRO A 125 10.07 -2.63 15.92
N GLU A 126 9.11 -2.01 16.60
CA GLU A 126 7.88 -2.64 17.07
C GLU A 126 6.82 -2.83 15.96
N ILE A 127 6.93 -2.09 14.86
CA ILE A 127 6.04 -2.17 13.71
C ILE A 127 6.65 -3.15 12.71
N ARG A 128 6.25 -4.40 12.90
CA ARG A 128 6.56 -5.56 12.06
C ARG A 128 5.26 -6.24 11.67
N ILE A 129 5.34 -7.22 10.78
CA ILE A 129 4.16 -7.89 10.25
C ILE A 129 3.14 -6.86 9.72
N VAL A 130 3.58 -5.99 8.82
CA VAL A 130 2.69 -5.06 8.12
C VAL A 130 1.81 -5.85 7.17
N THR A 131 0.52 -5.50 7.12
CA THR A 131 -0.54 -6.20 6.36
C THR A 131 -1.32 -5.28 5.42
N GLY A 132 -1.11 -3.98 5.53
CA GLY A 132 -1.76 -2.97 4.69
C GLY A 132 -1.32 -1.58 5.08
N ALA A 133 -1.39 -0.65 4.14
CA ALA A 133 -1.06 0.76 4.40
C ALA A 133 -1.84 1.70 3.48
N ASP A 134 -1.99 2.95 3.90
CA ASP A 134 -2.59 3.98 3.06
C ASP A 134 -1.97 5.35 3.34
N VAL A 135 -1.91 6.20 2.34
CA VAL A 135 -1.35 7.54 2.43
C VAL A 135 -2.42 8.58 2.20
N SER A 136 -2.44 9.65 3.01
CA SER A 136 -3.42 10.70 2.84
C SER A 136 -3.23 11.43 1.50
N PRO A 137 -4.28 12.00 0.89
CA PRO A 137 -4.18 12.65 -0.43
C PRO A 137 -3.18 13.81 -0.52
N ASP A 138 -2.87 14.47 0.61
CA ASP A 138 -1.85 15.52 0.70
C ASP A 138 -0.42 14.97 0.92
N GLY A 139 -0.28 13.65 1.08
CA GLY A 139 0.97 12.95 1.33
C GLY A 139 1.60 13.26 2.68
N LEU A 140 0.85 13.83 3.64
CA LEU A 140 1.37 14.25 4.94
C LEU A 140 1.19 13.20 6.04
N ARG A 141 0.35 12.19 5.82
CA ARG A 141 0.03 11.16 6.80
C ARG A 141 0.06 9.79 6.15
N LEU A 142 0.46 8.79 6.93
CA LEU A 142 0.56 7.40 6.52
C LEU A 142 -0.09 6.53 7.59
N LEU A 143 -1.06 5.71 7.21
CA LEU A 143 -1.57 4.61 8.02
C LEU A 143 -0.77 3.36 7.73
N VAL A 144 -0.41 2.64 8.78
CA VAL A 144 0.15 1.29 8.70
C VAL A 144 -0.68 0.37 9.57
N ARG A 145 -1.20 -0.70 8.96
CA ARG A 145 -1.87 -1.82 9.64
C ARG A 145 -0.86 -2.93 9.84
N THR A 146 -0.85 -3.47 11.05
CA THR A 146 -0.34 -4.83 11.34
C THR A 146 -1.52 -5.69 11.71
N TYR A 147 -1.36 -6.98 12.03
CA TYR A 147 -2.50 -7.78 12.50
C TYR A 147 -3.25 -7.20 13.73
N VAL A 148 -2.52 -6.58 14.65
CA VAL A 148 -3.05 -6.22 15.98
C VAL A 148 -2.96 -4.73 16.30
N GLY A 149 -2.36 -3.92 15.44
CA GLY A 149 -2.18 -2.49 15.65
C GLY A 149 -2.42 -1.67 14.39
N ILE A 150 -2.75 -0.40 14.62
CA ILE A 150 -2.83 0.64 13.60
C ILE A 150 -1.93 1.80 14.04
N HIS A 151 -1.12 2.30 13.12
CA HIS A 151 -0.15 3.35 13.38
C HIS A 151 -0.31 4.47 12.34
N GLU A 152 -0.56 5.69 12.80
CA GLU A 152 -0.57 6.88 11.94
C GLU A 152 0.73 7.67 12.11
N PHE A 153 1.47 7.82 11.02
CA PHE A 153 2.65 8.67 10.93
C PHE A 153 2.28 10.02 10.34
N THR A 154 3.01 11.07 10.69
CA THR A 154 2.80 12.40 10.14
C THR A 154 4.13 13.07 9.86
N ARG A 155 4.20 13.79 8.74
CA ARG A 155 5.28 14.71 8.41
C ARG A 155 4.75 16.12 8.19
N THR A 156 5.64 17.10 8.25
CA THR A 156 5.37 18.47 7.82
C THR A 156 5.53 18.60 6.31
N PRO A 157 4.85 19.57 5.66
CA PRO A 157 5.01 19.81 4.21
C PRO A 157 6.44 20.12 3.76
N SER A 158 7.31 20.56 4.66
CA SER A 158 8.72 20.85 4.38
C SER A 158 9.64 19.63 4.44
N GLU A 159 9.20 18.55 5.08
CA GLU A 159 9.98 17.32 5.20
C GLU A 159 9.83 16.47 3.93
N PRO A 160 10.84 15.66 3.55
CA PRO A 160 10.70 14.70 2.46
C PRO A 160 9.62 13.66 2.77
N PHE A 161 9.10 12.99 1.74
CA PHE A 161 8.05 11.97 1.90
C PHE A 161 8.52 10.85 2.84
N GLU A 162 9.77 10.42 2.70
CA GLU A 162 10.40 9.37 3.50
C GLU A 162 10.52 9.70 5.00
N ALA A 163 10.28 10.96 5.41
CA ALA A 163 10.22 11.30 6.84
C ALA A 163 9.08 10.56 7.56
N LEU A 164 8.03 10.14 6.84
CA LEU A 164 6.92 9.35 7.38
C LEU A 164 7.42 8.05 8.03
N PHE A 165 8.38 7.35 7.41
CA PHE A 165 8.79 6.01 7.85
C PHE A 165 9.59 5.99 9.15
N SER A 166 10.17 7.13 9.55
CA SER A 166 10.97 7.25 10.77
C SER A 166 10.34 8.15 11.84
N ALA A 167 9.17 8.72 11.56
CA ALA A 167 8.43 9.53 12.52
C ALA A 167 7.92 8.66 13.69
N SER A 168 7.70 9.28 14.86
CA SER A 168 7.00 8.62 15.96
C SER A 168 5.50 8.56 15.64
N PRO A 169 4.89 7.36 15.54
CA PRO A 169 3.50 7.24 15.15
C PRO A 169 2.55 7.50 16.33
N CYS A 170 1.33 7.91 16.00
CA CYS A 170 0.18 7.79 16.88
C CYS A 170 -0.42 6.39 16.75
N ALA A 171 -0.64 5.70 17.86
CA ALA A 171 -1.35 4.42 17.85
C ALA A 171 -2.86 4.64 17.83
N ILE A 172 -3.57 3.90 16.99
CA ILE A 172 -5.03 3.88 16.91
C ILE A 172 -5.51 2.51 17.37
N ASP A 173 -6.49 2.48 18.27
CA ASP A 173 -7.09 1.23 18.72
C ASP A 173 -7.85 0.58 17.56
N PRO A 174 -7.46 -0.64 17.11
CA PRO A 174 -8.17 -1.33 16.06
C PRO A 174 -9.54 -1.82 16.57
N ALA A 175 -10.47 -2.03 15.64
CA ALA A 175 -11.64 -2.82 15.93
C ALA A 175 -11.26 -4.27 16.30
N ALA A 176 -12.20 -5.01 16.89
CA ALA A 176 -12.00 -6.42 17.19
C ALA A 176 -12.00 -7.25 15.90
N GLU A 177 -10.86 -7.26 15.23
CA GLU A 177 -10.61 -7.86 13.93
C GLU A 177 -9.64 -9.04 14.06
N PRO A 178 -10.08 -10.30 13.86
CA PRO A 178 -9.13 -11.39 13.68
C PRO A 178 -8.38 -11.15 12.37
N GLN A 179 -7.04 -11.17 12.41
CA GLN A 179 -6.19 -10.93 11.24
C GLN A 179 -6.61 -9.68 10.46
N GLY A 180 -6.45 -8.49 11.05
CA GLY A 180 -6.69 -7.27 10.29
C GLY A 180 -5.69 -7.13 9.16
N GLU A 181 -6.18 -6.83 7.96
CA GLU A 181 -5.37 -6.80 6.73
C GLU A 181 -5.34 -5.37 6.18
N ALA A 182 -6.46 -4.94 5.60
CA ALA A 182 -6.56 -3.68 4.88
C ALA A 182 -6.99 -2.50 5.76
N ILE A 183 -6.48 -1.32 5.39
CA ILE A 183 -6.77 -0.03 6.02
C ILE A 183 -6.81 1.06 4.95
N SER A 184 -7.69 2.04 5.10
CA SER A 184 -7.66 3.24 4.25
C SER A 184 -8.23 4.46 4.97
N TYR A 185 -7.77 5.65 4.58
CA TYR A 185 -8.39 6.91 4.93
C TYR A 185 -9.78 7.03 4.32
N ALA A 186 -10.73 7.55 5.08
CA ALA A 186 -12.01 7.98 4.54
C ALA A 186 -11.86 9.33 3.82
N GLU A 187 -12.70 9.57 2.81
CA GLU A 187 -12.74 10.86 2.13
C GLU A 187 -13.35 11.95 3.03
N GLY A 188 -12.69 13.10 3.13
CA GLY A 188 -13.22 14.34 3.70
C GLY A 188 -13.26 14.44 5.23
N ASP A 189 -13.24 13.32 5.96
CA ASP A 189 -13.15 13.30 7.41
C ASP A 189 -11.85 12.63 7.91
N GLU A 190 -11.61 12.68 9.22
CA GLU A 190 -10.45 12.05 9.86
C GLU A 190 -10.76 10.60 10.25
N ALA A 191 -11.69 9.96 9.55
CA ALA A 191 -12.00 8.56 9.76
C ALA A 191 -11.07 7.65 8.96
N ILE A 192 -11.01 6.41 9.43
CA ILE A 192 -10.33 5.32 8.76
C ILE A 192 -11.31 4.16 8.61
N TYR A 193 -11.15 3.40 7.53
CA TYR A 193 -11.82 2.13 7.34
C TYR A 193 -10.81 0.99 7.52
N THR A 194 -11.24 -0.08 8.17
CA THR A 194 -10.45 -1.29 8.36
C THR A 194 -11.28 -2.54 8.11
N ILE A 195 -10.61 -3.62 7.74
CA ILE A 195 -11.25 -4.90 7.44
C ILE A 195 -10.32 -6.07 7.76
N SER A 196 -10.90 -7.16 8.25
CA SER A 196 -10.21 -8.43 8.48
C SER A 196 -9.98 -9.22 7.20
N GLU A 197 -9.08 -10.20 7.25
CA GLU A 197 -9.00 -11.27 6.27
C GLU A 197 -10.33 -12.06 6.17
N GLY A 198 -10.69 -12.50 4.97
CA GLY A 198 -11.75 -13.48 4.75
C GLY A 198 -12.76 -13.08 3.66
N PRO A 199 -13.75 -13.94 3.37
CA PRO A 199 -14.64 -13.74 2.22
C PRO A 199 -15.74 -12.69 2.46
N PHE A 200 -16.20 -12.51 3.71
CA PHE A 200 -17.26 -11.54 4.06
C PHE A 200 -17.02 -10.85 5.41
N PRO A 201 -15.82 -10.32 5.68
CA PRO A 201 -15.53 -9.58 6.90
C PRO A 201 -16.34 -8.27 6.95
N PRO A 202 -16.80 -7.84 8.14
CA PRO A 202 -17.40 -6.52 8.29
C PRO A 202 -16.36 -5.42 8.06
N ILE A 203 -16.78 -4.33 7.43
CA ILE A 203 -15.98 -3.09 7.37
C ILE A 203 -16.20 -2.33 8.68
N HIS A 204 -15.11 -1.94 9.31
CA HIS A 204 -15.11 -1.10 10.50
C HIS A 204 -14.75 0.33 10.11
N ARG A 205 -15.42 1.29 10.75
CA ARG A 205 -15.08 2.72 10.65
C ARG A 205 -14.63 3.21 12.01
N ALA A 206 -13.42 3.72 12.10
CA ALA A 206 -12.89 4.37 13.29
C ALA A 206 -12.57 5.83 12.98
N SER A 207 -12.33 6.62 14.02
CA SER A 207 -11.89 8.01 13.87
C SER A 207 -10.84 8.27 14.93
N CYS A 208 -9.75 8.96 14.58
CA CYS A 208 -8.72 9.27 15.56
C CYS A 208 -9.33 10.12 16.69
N ALA A 209 -9.21 9.68 17.94
CA ALA A 209 -9.46 10.56 19.07
C ALA A 209 -8.26 11.51 19.19
N ARG A 210 -8.44 12.76 18.76
CA ARG A 210 -7.43 13.82 18.96
C ARG A 210 -7.61 14.52 20.29
#